data_AF-A0A8I0APJ1-F1
#
_entry.id   AF-A0A8I0APJ1-F1
#
_cell.length_a   1.000
_cell.length_b   1.000
_cell.length_c   1.000
_cell.angle_alpha   90.00
_cell.angle_beta   90.00
_cell.angle_gamma   90.00
#
_symmetry.space_group_name_H-M   'P 1'
#
loop_
_entity.id
_entity.type
_entity.pdbx_description
1 polymer ?
#
loop_
_entity_poly.entity_id
_entity_poly.type
_entity_poly.pdbx_seq_one_letter_code
_entity_poly.pdbx_strand_id
1 'polypeptide(L)'
;MPKQKKRRLADYSTSEMVKLCGMKASSTFENKRDKVFERYEIDPTLFKMDSSIGGGENFYPVVCAELLAILIKNWDKNPSSRKNANRDNVTVTQICDFYRALLKDVDDLPKELRGLIYKSCQSHFTTKCLVIWAERVVNGLASFTETHMDQPEENIGKLCQALAINLDKMTYMEYMNNKLIEAVPWIAQFGVFPNPFNMSSMQKPAIGTQNVGLDVGLAELIKAIALEMNSDKEEIQYESIKDEESDVGAVRDVYYKMVQSWYVSSEFEEYTTNTYSKGASAWKNWAEKIESGEMEGKDAIVAFYEKQLAEAKLEVMALEQRIEAIKNDEPAIFPVTAEEIEDINDAYVEYFHDKYGKQASYQRYADVYVGQMLWAFLTQDS
;
A
#
# COMPACT_ATOMS: atom_id res chain seq x y z
N MET A 1 7.69 41.00 -30.80
CA MET A 1 6.76 39.99 -30.26
C MET A 1 7.03 39.83 -28.77
N PRO A 2 6.02 39.90 -27.88
CA PRO A 2 6.23 39.61 -26.47
C PRO A 2 6.64 38.13 -26.34
N LYS A 3 7.69 37.83 -25.56
CA LYS A 3 8.09 36.45 -25.28
C LYS A 3 6.90 35.70 -24.67
N GLN A 4 6.45 34.62 -25.31
CA GLN A 4 5.43 33.73 -24.75
C GLN A 4 5.85 33.30 -23.34
N LYS A 5 4.95 33.45 -22.36
CA LYS A 5 5.15 32.89 -21.01
C LYS A 5 5.35 31.37 -21.16
N LYS A 6 6.49 30.84 -20.70
CA LYS A 6 6.80 29.39 -20.74
C LYS A 6 6.11 28.59 -19.62
N ARG A 7 4.88 28.96 -19.24
CA ARG A 7 4.15 28.39 -18.11
C ARG A 7 2.70 28.12 -18.52
N ARG A 8 2.16 26.94 -18.20
CA ARG A 8 0.71 26.68 -18.34
C ARG A 8 -0.05 27.45 -17.26
N LEU A 9 -1.25 27.92 -17.56
CA LEU A 9 -2.10 28.58 -16.58
C LEU A 9 -2.37 27.72 -15.33
N ALA A 10 -2.47 26.39 -15.51
CA ALA A 10 -2.72 25.43 -14.44
C ALA A 10 -1.52 25.15 -13.51
N ASP A 11 -0.28 25.35 -14.00
CA ASP A 11 0.94 24.97 -13.29
C ASP A 11 1.08 25.78 -12.00
N TYR A 12 1.62 25.17 -10.96
CA TYR A 12 1.90 25.84 -9.70
C TYR A 12 3.26 26.54 -9.74
N SER A 13 3.30 27.80 -9.32
CA SER A 13 4.54 28.49 -8.96
C SER A 13 5.08 27.99 -7.62
N THR A 14 6.33 28.34 -7.30
CA THR A 14 6.90 28.04 -5.97
C THR A 14 6.07 28.66 -4.84
N SER A 15 5.58 29.89 -5.04
CA SER A 15 4.74 30.56 -4.04
C SER A 15 3.39 29.86 -3.81
N GLU A 16 2.81 29.29 -4.87
CA GLU A 16 1.56 28.51 -4.76
C GLU A 16 1.81 27.15 -4.14
N MET A 17 2.95 26.50 -4.42
CA MET A 17 3.36 25.26 -3.75
C MET A 17 3.57 25.46 -2.25
N VAL A 18 4.19 26.57 -1.83
CA VAL A 18 4.35 26.93 -0.42
C VAL A 18 2.99 26.99 0.29
N LYS A 19 2.00 27.61 -0.35
CA LYS A 19 0.62 27.69 0.16
C LYS A 19 -0.06 26.32 0.17
N LEU A 20 0.06 25.57 -0.92
CA LEU A 20 -0.54 24.23 -1.07
C LEU A 20 -0.01 23.25 -0.01
N CYS A 21 1.28 23.36 0.33
CA CYS A 21 1.90 22.56 1.39
C CYS A 21 1.63 23.09 2.81
N GLY A 22 0.85 24.18 2.97
CA GLY A 22 0.56 24.79 4.27
C GLY A 22 1.77 25.43 4.96
N MET A 23 2.77 25.87 4.20
CA MET A 23 4.03 26.39 4.73
C MET A 23 4.06 27.91 4.76
N LYS A 24 4.77 28.48 5.74
CA LYS A 24 4.89 29.94 5.91
C LYS A 24 6.08 30.55 5.15
N ALA A 25 7.13 29.77 4.90
CA ALA A 25 8.39 30.25 4.32
C ALA A 25 8.84 29.37 3.14
N SER A 26 9.31 30.02 2.06
CA SER A 26 9.85 29.33 0.88
C SER A 26 11.04 28.45 1.22
N SER A 27 11.92 28.90 2.11
CA SER A 27 13.08 28.13 2.56
C SER A 27 12.70 26.82 3.26
N THR A 28 11.58 26.78 4.00
CA THR A 28 11.08 25.53 4.59
C THR A 28 10.57 24.56 3.53
N PHE A 29 9.86 25.09 2.53
CA PHE A 29 9.39 24.30 1.39
C PHE A 29 10.55 23.72 0.59
N GLU A 30 11.52 24.54 0.19
CA GLU A 30 12.68 24.11 -0.58
C GLU A 30 13.48 23.03 0.16
N ASN A 31 13.76 23.23 1.45
CA ASN A 31 14.46 22.24 2.28
C ASN A 31 13.72 20.89 2.36
N LYS A 32 12.39 20.89 2.44
CA LYS A 32 11.60 19.65 2.49
C LYS A 32 11.45 19.02 1.12
N ARG A 33 11.25 19.82 0.08
CA ARG A 33 11.24 19.40 -1.32
C ARG A 33 12.53 18.66 -1.64
N ASP A 34 13.68 19.24 -1.31
CA ASP A 34 14.98 18.64 -1.65
C ASP A 34 15.19 17.31 -0.91
N LYS A 35 14.76 17.21 0.35
CA LYS A 35 14.76 15.94 1.09
C LYS A 35 13.82 14.89 0.49
N VAL A 36 12.63 15.29 0.05
CA VAL A 36 11.68 14.40 -0.63
C VAL A 36 12.26 13.93 -1.97
N PHE A 37 12.84 14.84 -2.74
CA PHE A 37 13.49 14.54 -4.02
C PHE A 37 14.67 13.58 -3.84
N GLU A 38 15.51 13.82 -2.84
CA GLU A 38 16.60 12.91 -2.48
C GLU A 38 16.07 11.55 -2.02
N ARG A 39 15.09 11.52 -1.11
CA ARG A 39 14.58 10.29 -0.49
C ARG A 39 13.95 9.33 -1.49
N TYR A 40 13.23 9.89 -2.47
CA TYR A 40 12.46 9.15 -3.45
C TYR A 40 13.07 9.21 -4.85
N GLU A 41 14.27 9.76 -4.99
CA GLU A 41 15.02 9.83 -6.26
C GLU A 41 14.22 10.53 -7.38
N ILE A 42 13.53 11.62 -7.04
CA ILE A 42 12.81 12.44 -8.01
C ILE A 42 13.81 13.44 -8.61
N ASP A 43 14.04 13.34 -9.91
CA ASP A 43 14.93 14.25 -10.63
C ASP A 43 14.32 15.68 -10.67
N PRO A 44 14.98 16.69 -10.07
CA PRO A 44 14.49 18.06 -10.09
C PRO A 44 14.33 18.62 -11.51
N THR A 45 15.07 18.12 -12.50
CA THR A 45 15.02 18.59 -13.89
C THR A 45 13.72 18.23 -14.60
N LEU A 46 12.92 17.32 -14.03
CA LEU A 46 11.57 17.03 -14.50
C LEU A 46 10.62 18.23 -14.33
N PHE A 47 10.98 19.19 -13.46
CA PHE A 47 10.23 20.41 -13.21
C PHE A 47 10.88 21.60 -13.90
N LYS A 48 10.08 22.45 -14.56
CA LYS A 48 10.61 23.52 -15.42
C LYS A 48 11.14 24.70 -14.58
N MET A 49 12.34 25.18 -14.92
CA MET A 49 12.87 26.48 -14.48
C MET A 49 12.67 27.54 -15.57
N ASP A 50 12.07 28.69 -15.25
CA ASP A 50 12.05 29.81 -16.20
C ASP A 50 13.33 30.63 -16.10
N SER A 51 14.22 30.41 -17.06
CA SER A 51 15.49 31.13 -17.18
C SER A 51 15.36 32.60 -17.59
N SER A 52 14.14 33.07 -17.91
CA SER A 52 13.88 34.48 -18.25
C SER A 52 13.57 35.37 -17.04
N ILE A 53 13.38 34.78 -15.85
CA ILE A 53 13.27 35.47 -14.57
C ILE A 53 14.64 35.36 -13.88
N GLY A 54 15.31 36.49 -13.60
CA GLY A 54 16.59 36.46 -12.88
C GLY A 54 16.43 35.81 -11.52
N GLY A 55 17.09 34.67 -11.29
CA GLY A 55 16.89 33.83 -10.10
C GLY A 55 15.88 32.68 -10.24
N GLY A 56 15.47 32.33 -11.47
CA GLY A 56 14.88 31.04 -11.87
C GLY A 56 13.79 30.46 -10.95
N GLU A 57 12.56 30.94 -11.08
CA GLU A 57 11.41 30.34 -10.39
C GLU A 57 11.10 28.93 -10.96
N ASN A 58 10.86 27.96 -10.06
CA ASN A 58 10.43 26.61 -10.43
C ASN A 58 8.91 26.58 -10.66
N PHE A 59 8.49 25.93 -11.75
CA PHE A 59 7.10 25.63 -12.06
C PHE A 59 6.83 24.13 -11.99
N TYR A 60 5.74 23.80 -11.30
CA TYR A 60 5.33 22.44 -11.01
C TYR A 60 4.07 22.11 -11.83
N PRO A 61 4.10 21.08 -12.69
CA PRO A 61 2.93 20.58 -13.39
C PRO A 61 1.78 20.31 -12.43
N VAL A 62 0.57 20.74 -12.76
CA VAL A 62 -0.58 20.69 -11.84
C VAL A 62 -0.77 19.32 -11.16
N VAL A 63 -0.73 18.22 -11.90
CA VAL A 63 -0.92 16.88 -11.32
C VAL A 63 0.25 16.51 -10.41
N CYS A 64 1.48 16.71 -10.88
CA CYS A 64 2.67 16.44 -10.08
C CYS A 64 2.74 17.33 -8.83
N ALA A 65 2.28 18.57 -8.90
CA ALA A 65 2.26 19.53 -7.81
C ALA A 65 1.38 19.06 -6.65
N GLU A 66 0.15 18.62 -6.94
CA GLU A 66 -0.79 18.09 -5.93
C GLU A 66 -0.23 16.85 -5.24
N LEU A 67 0.28 15.88 -6.01
CA LEU A 67 0.88 14.66 -5.47
C LEU A 67 2.15 14.96 -4.67
N LEU A 68 3.00 15.86 -5.17
CA LEU A 68 4.23 16.25 -4.49
C LEU A 68 3.93 17.01 -3.18
N ALA A 69 2.87 17.82 -3.15
CA ALA A 69 2.45 18.53 -1.95
C ALA A 69 2.08 17.56 -0.82
N ILE A 70 1.46 16.41 -1.14
CA ILE A 70 1.16 15.35 -0.16
C ILE A 70 2.44 14.83 0.51
N LEU A 71 3.48 14.52 -0.29
CA LEU A 71 4.76 14.04 0.24
C LEU A 71 5.48 15.12 1.06
N ILE A 72 5.53 16.35 0.56
CA ILE A 72 6.26 17.46 1.17
C ILE A 72 5.62 17.91 2.49
N LYS A 73 4.29 18.06 2.55
CA LYS A 73 3.62 18.53 3.78
C LYS A 73 3.70 17.50 4.91
N ASN A 74 3.72 16.20 4.57
CA ASN A 74 3.82 15.12 5.55
C ASN A 74 5.24 14.67 5.87
N TRP A 75 6.27 15.31 5.30
CA TRP A 75 7.66 14.92 5.50
C TRP A 75 8.04 14.78 6.97
N ASP A 76 7.61 15.69 7.85
CA ASP A 76 7.97 15.67 9.27
C ASP A 76 7.37 14.47 10.03
N LYS A 77 6.30 13.86 9.50
CA LYS A 77 5.70 12.64 10.05
C LYS A 77 6.43 11.38 9.59
N ASN A 78 7.17 11.44 8.48
CA ASN A 78 7.93 10.30 7.98
C ASN A 78 8.96 9.88 9.04
N PRO A 79 8.97 8.61 9.50
CA PRO A 79 9.92 8.15 10.52
C PRO A 79 11.40 8.37 10.15
N SER A 80 11.71 8.44 8.85
CA SER A 80 13.05 8.67 8.31
C SER A 80 13.44 10.16 8.23
N SER A 81 12.53 11.09 8.52
CA SER A 81 12.77 12.53 8.34
C SER A 81 13.72 13.15 9.36
N ARG A 82 13.94 12.48 10.50
CA ARG A 82 14.78 12.97 11.59
C ARG A 82 16.25 12.88 11.20
N LYS A 83 17.01 13.96 11.47
CA LYS A 83 18.44 14.08 11.14
C LYS A 83 19.30 12.93 11.70
N ASN A 84 18.90 12.35 12.83
CA ASN A 84 19.51 11.18 13.46
C ASN A 84 18.48 10.06 13.65
N ALA A 85 17.63 9.81 12.64
CA ALA A 85 16.64 8.75 12.72
C ALA A 85 17.33 7.41 12.98
N ASN A 86 17.20 6.89 14.21
CA ASN A 86 17.59 5.52 14.47
C ASN A 86 16.52 4.62 13.87
N ARG A 87 16.85 3.95 12.77
CA ARG A 87 15.94 3.03 12.08
C ARG A 87 15.52 1.87 12.97
N ASP A 88 16.32 1.55 14.00
CA ASP A 88 16.04 0.49 14.96
C ASP A 88 14.95 0.88 15.98
N ASN A 89 14.59 2.16 16.09
CA ASN A 89 13.61 2.68 17.06
C ASN A 89 12.31 3.17 16.41
N VAL A 90 12.06 2.84 15.15
CA VAL A 90 10.82 3.21 14.46
C VAL A 90 9.69 2.34 14.99
N THR A 91 8.62 2.97 15.47
CA THR A 91 7.44 2.28 16.03
C THR A 91 6.33 2.12 15.00
N VAL A 92 5.47 1.12 15.19
CA VAL A 92 4.25 0.93 14.38
C VAL A 92 3.36 2.17 14.41
N THR A 93 3.21 2.81 15.59
CA THR A 93 2.43 4.05 15.72
C THR A 93 2.95 5.16 14.80
N GLN A 94 4.27 5.38 14.76
CA GLN A 94 4.87 6.40 13.88
C GLN A 94 4.64 6.09 12.40
N ILE A 95 4.73 4.82 12.01
CA ILE A 95 4.44 4.37 10.64
C ILE A 95 2.97 4.61 10.30
N CYS A 96 2.05 4.22 11.18
CA CYS A 96 0.61 4.38 10.99
C CYS A 96 0.20 5.86 10.94
N ASP A 97 0.76 6.71 11.80
CA ASP A 97 0.50 8.16 11.80
C ASP A 97 0.93 8.83 10.50
N PHE A 98 2.10 8.44 9.98
CA PHE A 98 2.59 8.91 8.68
C PHE A 98 1.64 8.49 7.56
N TYR A 99 1.33 7.19 7.46
CA TYR A 99 0.52 6.67 6.37
C TYR A 99 -0.94 7.11 6.43
N ARG A 100 -1.54 7.26 7.61
CA ARG A 100 -2.87 7.86 7.76
C ARG A 100 -2.92 9.29 7.26
N ALA A 101 -1.85 10.06 7.50
CA ALA A 101 -1.78 11.43 7.01
C ALA A 101 -1.74 11.48 5.47
N LEU A 102 -0.94 10.61 4.85
CA LEU A 102 -0.91 10.48 3.39
C LEU A 102 -2.25 10.02 2.82
N LEU A 103 -2.87 8.99 3.41
CA LEU A 103 -4.17 8.47 2.99
C LEU A 103 -5.25 9.55 3.06
N LYS A 104 -5.30 10.29 4.18
CA LYS A 104 -6.24 11.41 4.34
C LYS A 104 -6.04 12.48 3.26
N ASP A 105 -4.79 12.85 3.01
CA ASP A 105 -4.50 13.88 2.01
C ASP A 105 -4.78 13.42 0.57
N VAL A 106 -4.71 12.11 0.30
CA VAL A 106 -5.21 11.50 -0.95
C VAL A 106 -6.74 11.54 -1.01
N ASP A 107 -7.43 11.26 0.09
CA ASP A 107 -8.90 11.31 0.16
C ASP A 107 -9.43 12.73 -0.11
N ASP A 108 -8.67 13.75 0.30
CA ASP A 108 -8.98 15.18 0.15
C ASP A 108 -8.65 15.73 -1.26
N LEU A 109 -8.02 14.94 -2.16
CA LEU A 109 -7.74 15.37 -3.53
C LEU A 109 -9.01 15.56 -4.38
N PRO A 110 -8.93 16.36 -5.46
CA PRO A 110 -9.95 16.40 -6.51
C PRO A 110 -10.31 14.98 -6.99
N LYS A 111 -11.60 14.76 -7.29
CA LYS A 111 -12.17 13.43 -7.58
C LYS A 111 -11.38 12.68 -8.65
N GLU A 112 -11.00 13.37 -9.71
CA GLU A 112 -10.27 12.83 -10.86
C GLU A 112 -8.84 12.38 -10.47
N LEU A 113 -8.12 13.18 -9.67
CA LEU A 113 -6.80 12.82 -9.16
C LEU A 113 -6.84 11.69 -8.14
N ARG A 114 -7.83 11.72 -7.24
CA ARG A 114 -8.04 10.61 -6.32
C ARG A 114 -8.35 9.31 -7.08
N GLY A 115 -9.19 9.40 -8.11
CA GLY A 115 -9.52 8.28 -8.99
C GLY A 115 -8.30 7.74 -9.74
N LEU A 116 -7.34 8.59 -10.13
CA LEU A 116 -6.05 8.15 -10.69
C LEU A 116 -5.29 7.27 -9.68
N ILE A 117 -5.12 7.73 -8.44
CA ILE A 117 -4.38 6.97 -7.42
C ILE A 117 -5.08 5.63 -7.12
N TYR A 118 -6.41 5.64 -6.98
CA TYR A 118 -7.18 4.42 -6.69
C TYR A 118 -7.11 3.39 -7.81
N LYS A 119 -6.84 3.81 -9.04
CA LYS A 119 -6.75 2.92 -10.20
C LYS A 119 -5.32 2.48 -10.49
N SER A 120 -4.34 3.31 -10.17
CA SER A 120 -2.96 3.12 -10.65
C SER A 120 -1.96 2.77 -9.55
N CYS A 121 -2.27 3.02 -8.28
CA CYS A 121 -1.34 2.81 -7.16
C CYS A 121 -1.80 1.66 -6.26
N GLN A 122 -1.28 0.45 -6.49
CA GLN A 122 -1.53 -0.71 -5.62
C GLN A 122 -1.08 -0.46 -4.17
N SER A 123 0.00 0.30 -4.00
CA SER A 123 0.53 0.72 -2.70
C SER A 123 -0.47 1.51 -1.85
N HIS A 124 -1.46 2.19 -2.44
CA HIS A 124 -2.55 2.84 -1.70
C HIS A 124 -3.35 1.81 -0.90
N PHE A 125 -3.75 0.71 -1.55
CA PHE A 125 -4.52 -0.36 -0.91
C PHE A 125 -3.67 -1.13 0.11
N THR A 126 -2.43 -1.48 -0.24
CA THR A 126 -1.50 -2.11 0.70
C THR A 126 -1.32 -1.26 1.94
N THR A 127 -1.12 0.06 1.78
CA THR A 127 -0.95 1.00 2.89
C THR A 127 -2.21 1.09 3.74
N LYS A 128 -3.39 1.15 3.12
CA LYS A 128 -4.68 1.18 3.82
C LYS A 128 -4.90 -0.08 4.66
N CYS A 129 -4.55 -1.26 4.12
CA CYS A 129 -4.59 -2.51 4.88
C CYS A 129 -3.55 -2.52 6.01
N LEU A 130 -2.33 -2.09 5.73
CA LEU A 130 -1.22 -2.06 6.69
C LEU A 130 -1.58 -1.26 7.94
N VAL A 131 -2.11 -0.03 7.79
CA VAL A 131 -2.41 0.82 8.95
C VAL A 131 -3.50 0.26 9.85
N ILE A 132 -4.39 -0.60 9.32
CA ILE A 132 -5.42 -1.28 10.12
C ILE A 132 -4.82 -2.49 10.85
N TRP A 133 -4.12 -3.34 10.12
CA TRP A 133 -3.65 -4.62 10.66
C TRP A 133 -2.41 -4.49 11.52
N ALA A 134 -1.51 -3.55 11.24
CA ALA A 134 -0.27 -3.38 12.02
C ALA A 134 -0.58 -3.05 13.49
N GLU A 135 -1.52 -2.15 13.76
CA GLU A 135 -1.92 -1.84 15.13
C GLU A 135 -2.63 -3.00 15.81
N ARG A 136 -3.43 -3.78 15.06
CA ARG A 136 -4.10 -4.96 15.60
C ARG A 136 -3.12 -6.06 15.97
N VAL A 137 -2.07 -6.26 15.17
CA VAL A 137 -0.99 -7.20 15.51
C VAL A 137 -0.29 -6.73 16.79
N VAL A 138 0.05 -5.44 16.90
CA VAL A 138 0.67 -4.89 18.11
C VAL A 138 -0.22 -5.07 19.34
N ASN A 139 -1.49 -4.67 19.27
CA ASN A 139 -2.43 -4.79 20.37
C ASN A 139 -2.68 -6.27 20.73
N GLY A 140 -2.82 -7.13 19.72
CA GLY A 140 -2.98 -8.56 19.92
C GLY A 140 -1.79 -9.18 20.64
N LEU A 141 -0.56 -8.84 20.25
CA LEU A 141 0.66 -9.30 20.91
C LEU A 141 0.84 -8.72 22.32
N ALA A 142 0.44 -7.47 22.54
CA ALA A 142 0.47 -6.84 23.87
C ALA A 142 -0.52 -7.53 24.83
N SER A 143 -1.80 -7.62 24.46
CA SER A 143 -2.82 -8.31 25.26
C SER A 143 -2.49 -9.78 25.47
N PHE A 144 -1.92 -10.43 24.46
CA PHE A 144 -1.39 -11.78 24.56
C PHE A 144 -0.35 -11.90 25.67
N THR A 145 0.65 -11.00 25.69
CA THR A 145 1.71 -10.99 26.69
C THR A 145 1.16 -10.77 28.09
N GLU A 146 0.31 -9.75 28.27
CA GLU A 146 -0.30 -9.42 29.57
C GLU A 146 -1.17 -10.57 30.10
N THR A 147 -2.04 -11.13 29.25
CA THR A 147 -2.95 -12.23 29.67
C THR A 147 -2.17 -13.45 30.14
N HIS A 148 -1.10 -13.81 29.41
CA HIS A 148 -0.33 -15.01 29.76
C HIS A 148 0.55 -14.76 31.00
N MET A 149 1.03 -13.53 31.23
CA MET A 149 1.73 -13.18 32.47
C MET A 149 0.85 -13.35 33.72
N ASP A 150 -0.46 -13.10 33.60
CA ASP A 150 -1.40 -13.13 34.71
C ASP A 150 -2.06 -14.51 34.93
N GLN A 151 -1.93 -15.47 34.00
CA GLN A 151 -2.58 -16.79 34.11
C GLN A 151 -1.59 -17.93 34.48
N PRO A 152 -1.71 -18.51 35.69
CA PRO A 152 -0.70 -19.43 36.23
C PRO A 152 -0.70 -20.85 35.61
N GLU A 153 -1.65 -21.20 34.73
CA GLU A 153 -1.81 -22.55 34.19
C GLU A 153 -1.40 -22.70 32.71
N GLU A 154 -0.90 -21.63 32.07
CA GLU A 154 -0.65 -21.67 30.63
C GLU A 154 0.68 -22.31 30.24
N ASN A 155 0.64 -23.13 29.18
CA ASN A 155 1.81 -23.82 28.65
C ASN A 155 2.42 -23.02 27.47
N ILE A 156 3.36 -22.14 27.79
CA ILE A 156 4.09 -21.35 26.79
C ILE A 156 4.81 -22.23 25.76
N GLY A 157 5.27 -23.42 26.13
CA GLY A 157 5.91 -24.33 25.18
C GLY A 157 4.98 -24.73 24.03
N LYS A 158 3.73 -25.11 24.32
CA LYS A 158 2.71 -25.42 23.31
C LYS A 158 2.35 -24.23 22.43
N LEU A 159 2.42 -23.04 23.01
CA LEU A 159 2.12 -21.80 22.32
C LEU A 159 3.24 -21.38 21.35
N CYS A 160 4.51 -21.43 21.80
CA CYS A 160 5.67 -21.28 20.92
C CYS A 160 5.63 -22.29 19.78
N GLN A 161 5.24 -23.54 20.07
CA GLN A 161 5.04 -24.56 19.04
C GLN A 161 3.96 -24.15 18.01
N ALA A 162 2.79 -23.68 18.47
CA ALA A 162 1.72 -23.25 17.57
C ALA A 162 2.13 -22.05 16.70
N LEU A 163 2.83 -21.07 17.29
CA LEU A 163 3.34 -19.91 16.56
C LEU A 163 4.37 -20.33 15.49
N ALA A 164 5.34 -21.17 15.86
CA ALA A 164 6.37 -21.65 14.93
C ALA A 164 5.76 -22.37 13.72
N ILE A 165 4.82 -23.30 13.94
CA ILE A 165 4.15 -24.05 12.87
C ILE A 165 3.36 -23.12 11.95
N ASN A 166 2.60 -22.16 12.52
CA ASN A 166 1.77 -21.27 11.71
C ASN A 166 2.60 -20.27 10.92
N LEU A 167 3.69 -19.72 11.49
CA LEU A 167 4.58 -18.80 10.79
C LEU A 167 5.26 -19.49 9.59
N ASP A 168 5.72 -20.73 9.76
CA ASP A 168 6.33 -21.52 8.69
C ASP A 168 5.33 -21.79 7.57
N LYS A 169 4.13 -22.27 7.93
CA LYS A 169 3.04 -22.51 6.99
C LYS A 169 2.65 -21.25 6.20
N MET A 170 2.52 -20.10 6.86
CA MET A 170 2.21 -18.83 6.20
C MET A 170 3.32 -18.42 5.23
N THR A 171 4.59 -18.64 5.59
CA THR A 171 5.74 -18.33 4.72
C THR A 171 5.69 -19.12 3.41
N TYR A 172 5.42 -20.42 3.50
CA TYR A 172 5.27 -21.27 2.32
C TYR A 172 4.08 -20.86 1.46
N MET A 173 2.92 -20.64 2.07
CA MET A 173 1.70 -20.24 1.35
C MET A 173 1.89 -18.91 0.60
N GLU A 174 2.58 -17.95 1.20
CA GLU A 174 2.89 -16.67 0.54
C GLU A 174 3.83 -16.85 -0.65
N TYR A 175 4.87 -17.68 -0.53
CA TYR A 175 5.77 -17.99 -1.65
C TYR A 175 5.02 -18.66 -2.80
N MET A 176 4.20 -19.67 -2.48
CA MET A 176 3.36 -20.37 -3.44
C MET A 176 2.40 -19.41 -4.16
N ASN A 177 1.68 -18.57 -3.43
CA ASN A 177 0.76 -17.59 -4.02
C ASN A 177 1.47 -16.65 -5.00
N ASN A 178 2.67 -16.16 -4.65
CA ASN A 178 3.45 -15.30 -5.53
C ASN A 178 3.88 -16.02 -6.81
N LYS A 179 4.33 -17.29 -6.71
CA LYS A 179 4.70 -18.09 -7.89
C LYS A 179 3.51 -18.41 -8.78
N LEU A 180 2.34 -18.68 -8.20
CA LEU A 180 1.10 -18.84 -8.94
C LEU A 180 0.73 -17.57 -9.70
N ILE A 181 0.86 -16.39 -9.09
CA ILE A 181 0.61 -15.10 -9.74
C ILE A 181 1.59 -14.88 -10.91
N GLU A 182 2.87 -15.20 -10.75
CA GLU A 182 3.88 -15.11 -11.82
C GLU A 182 3.56 -15.98 -13.04
N ALA A 183 2.87 -17.11 -12.85
CA ALA A 183 2.47 -18.01 -13.93
C ALA A 183 1.26 -17.50 -14.74
N VAL A 184 0.43 -16.61 -14.18
CA VAL A 184 -0.83 -16.14 -14.79
C VAL A 184 -0.67 -15.50 -16.19
N PRO A 185 0.32 -14.63 -16.46
CA PRO A 185 0.48 -14.00 -17.78
C PRO A 185 0.73 -14.99 -18.93
N TRP A 186 1.35 -16.14 -18.65
CA TRP A 186 1.57 -17.21 -19.63
C TRP A 186 0.26 -17.94 -19.97
N ILE A 187 -0.59 -18.13 -18.97
CA ILE A 187 -1.85 -18.89 -19.05
C ILE A 187 -2.95 -18.07 -19.73
N ALA A 188 -2.92 -16.75 -19.55
CA ALA A 188 -3.77 -15.81 -20.28
C ALA A 188 -3.60 -15.88 -21.81
N GLN A 189 -2.48 -16.39 -22.32
CA GLN A 189 -2.25 -16.58 -23.77
C GLN A 189 -3.10 -17.73 -24.36
N PHE A 190 -3.64 -18.62 -23.52
CA PHE A 190 -4.44 -19.77 -23.93
C PHE A 190 -5.96 -19.53 -23.85
N GLY A 191 -6.40 -18.30 -23.54
CA GLY A 191 -7.83 -17.92 -23.59
C GLY A 191 -8.69 -18.46 -22.44
N VAL A 192 -8.06 -19.00 -21.39
CA VAL A 192 -8.74 -19.54 -20.21
C VAL A 192 -8.66 -18.51 -19.08
N PHE A 193 -9.80 -17.93 -18.70
CA PHE A 193 -9.91 -17.06 -17.53
C PHE A 193 -10.27 -17.87 -16.28
N PRO A 194 -9.42 -17.93 -15.25
CA PRO A 194 -9.83 -18.22 -13.89
C PRO A 194 -10.07 -16.91 -13.13
N ASN A 195 -11.15 -16.83 -12.35
CA ASN A 195 -11.28 -15.84 -11.30
C ASN A 195 -11.71 -16.54 -10.00
N PRO A 196 -10.97 -16.31 -8.90
CA PRO A 196 -11.63 -15.71 -7.74
C PRO A 196 -10.86 -14.56 -7.07
N PHE A 197 -9.74 -14.10 -7.64
CA PHE A 197 -9.28 -12.73 -7.42
C PHE A 197 -9.31 -12.02 -8.76
N ASN A 198 -10.03 -10.91 -8.84
CA ASN A 198 -10.36 -10.21 -10.08
C ASN A 198 -9.09 -9.63 -10.76
N MET A 199 -8.29 -10.51 -11.37
CA MET A 199 -6.96 -10.28 -11.93
C MET A 199 -6.97 -10.03 -13.44
N SER A 200 -8.15 -9.94 -14.08
CA SER A 200 -8.32 -9.39 -15.43
C SER A 200 -7.83 -7.93 -15.56
N SER A 201 -7.47 -7.31 -14.44
CA SER A 201 -6.99 -5.94 -14.28
C SER A 201 -5.48 -5.76 -14.39
N MET A 202 -4.68 -6.83 -14.46
CA MET A 202 -3.20 -6.75 -14.44
C MET A 202 -2.56 -6.56 -15.83
N GLN A 203 -3.32 -6.21 -16.88
CA GLN A 203 -2.79 -6.15 -18.25
C GLN A 203 -2.13 -4.83 -18.67
N LYS A 204 -2.00 -3.81 -17.82
CA LYS A 204 -1.22 -2.57 -18.10
C LYS A 204 -0.52 -2.05 -16.83
N PRO A 205 0.62 -1.34 -16.95
CA PRO A 205 1.60 -1.25 -15.88
C PRO A 205 1.01 -0.52 -14.67
N ALA A 206 0.73 -1.27 -13.60
CA ALA A 206 0.52 -0.69 -12.29
C ALA A 206 1.79 0.09 -11.94
N ILE A 207 1.65 1.35 -11.54
CA ILE A 207 2.78 2.12 -11.06
C ILE A 207 3.09 1.61 -9.66
N GLY A 208 4.16 0.81 -9.57
CA GLY A 208 4.73 0.33 -8.33
C GLY A 208 4.41 -1.12 -7.99
N THR A 209 5.30 -1.71 -7.21
CA THR A 209 5.19 -3.04 -6.62
C THR A 209 4.16 -3.03 -5.47
N GLN A 210 3.50 -4.17 -5.20
CA GLN A 210 2.53 -4.26 -4.09
C GLN A 210 3.16 -4.00 -2.71
N ASN A 211 4.45 -4.34 -2.56
CA ASN A 211 5.19 -4.32 -1.30
C ASN A 211 5.95 -3.01 -1.05
N VAL A 212 5.37 -1.87 -1.42
CA VAL A 212 5.91 -0.55 -1.05
C VAL A 212 4.83 0.33 -0.44
N GLY A 213 5.27 1.30 0.36
CA GLY A 213 4.39 2.31 0.95
C GLY A 213 3.79 3.24 -0.09
N LEU A 214 2.65 3.83 0.26
CA LEU A 214 1.96 4.84 -0.57
C LEU A 214 2.88 5.99 -0.96
N ASP A 215 3.81 6.39 -0.09
CA ASP A 215 4.77 7.44 -0.37
C ASP A 215 5.68 7.14 -1.57
N VAL A 216 6.14 5.90 -1.68
CA VAL A 216 6.92 5.42 -2.83
C VAL A 216 6.04 5.35 -4.09
N GLY A 217 4.82 4.83 -3.96
CA GLY A 217 3.89 4.76 -5.10
C GLY A 217 3.52 6.14 -5.66
N LEU A 218 3.29 7.13 -4.78
CA LEU A 218 3.07 8.51 -5.19
C LEU A 218 4.30 9.10 -5.88
N ALA A 219 5.50 8.82 -5.38
CA ALA A 219 6.74 9.30 -6.00
C ALA A 219 6.95 8.71 -7.40
N GLU A 220 6.73 7.41 -7.59
CA GLU A 220 6.81 6.77 -8.91
C GLU A 220 5.75 7.32 -9.87
N LEU A 221 4.53 7.59 -9.37
CA LEU A 221 3.49 8.24 -10.16
C LEU A 221 3.88 9.66 -10.58
N ILE A 222 4.49 10.43 -9.68
CA ILE A 222 5.02 11.77 -10.00
C ILE A 222 6.08 11.69 -11.10
N LYS A 223 7.02 10.75 -11.01
CA LYS A 223 8.07 10.56 -12.03
C LYS A 223 7.47 10.22 -13.39
N ALA A 224 6.56 9.26 -13.43
CA ALA A 224 5.90 8.82 -14.66
C ALA A 224 5.14 9.96 -15.35
N ILE A 225 4.28 10.67 -14.60
CA ILE A 225 3.50 11.79 -15.13
C ILE A 225 4.42 12.92 -15.58
N ALA A 226 5.45 13.25 -14.79
CA ALA A 226 6.37 14.34 -15.14
C ALA A 226 7.18 14.04 -16.42
N LEU A 227 7.57 12.78 -16.63
CA LEU A 227 8.23 12.34 -17.87
C LEU A 227 7.30 12.47 -19.08
N GLU A 228 6.07 11.95 -18.97
CA GLU A 228 5.08 11.95 -20.05
C GLU A 228 4.64 13.37 -20.44
N MET A 229 4.43 14.24 -19.43
CA MET A 229 4.16 15.66 -19.66
C MET A 229 5.34 16.42 -20.29
N ASN A 230 6.57 15.90 -20.20
CA ASN A 230 7.77 16.49 -20.80
C ASN A 230 8.07 15.93 -22.21
N SER A 231 7.62 14.72 -22.54
CA SER A 231 7.74 14.12 -23.88
C SER A 231 6.68 14.64 -24.87
N ASP A 232 5.44 14.88 -24.42
CA ASP A 232 4.34 15.35 -25.27
C ASP A 232 4.35 16.87 -25.47
N LYS A 233 5.40 17.36 -26.11
CA LYS A 233 5.55 18.79 -26.44
C LYS A 233 4.60 19.26 -27.56
N GLU A 234 4.03 18.35 -28.36
CA GLU A 234 3.25 18.69 -29.56
C GLU A 234 1.72 18.46 -29.44
N GLU A 235 1.24 17.56 -28.56
CA GLU A 235 -0.20 17.18 -28.53
C GLU A 235 -1.01 17.57 -27.29
N ILE A 236 -0.39 17.90 -26.15
CA ILE A 236 -1.13 18.44 -25.00
C ILE A 236 -1.52 19.86 -25.37
N GLN A 237 -2.64 20.08 -26.07
CA GLN A 237 -3.03 21.35 -26.69
C GLN A 237 -2.89 22.55 -25.73
N TYR A 238 -1.72 23.18 -25.76
CA TYR A 238 -1.34 24.32 -24.91
C TYR A 238 -2.07 25.61 -25.32
N GLU A 239 -2.78 25.59 -26.45
CA GLU A 239 -3.30 26.78 -27.12
C GLU A 239 -4.83 26.88 -27.13
N SER A 240 -5.57 25.79 -26.85
CA SER A 240 -7.04 25.78 -26.84
C SER A 240 -7.67 26.15 -25.50
N ILE A 241 -6.90 26.21 -24.41
CA ILE A 241 -7.35 26.74 -23.11
C ILE A 241 -7.08 28.25 -23.00
N LYS A 242 -7.09 28.95 -24.13
CA LYS A 242 -7.01 30.42 -24.19
C LYS A 242 -8.39 30.97 -24.42
N ASP A 243 -9.11 31.17 -23.32
CA ASP A 243 -9.94 32.36 -23.19
C ASP A 243 -9.55 33.02 -21.85
N GLU A 244 -9.11 34.26 -21.96
CA GLU A 244 -8.60 35.12 -20.88
C GLU A 244 -9.74 35.55 -19.95
N GLU A 245 -10.33 34.59 -19.23
CA GLU A 245 -11.18 34.74 -18.04
C GLU A 245 -11.50 33.38 -17.39
N SER A 246 -10.80 32.31 -17.80
CA SER A 246 -11.06 30.96 -17.29
C SER A 246 -10.64 30.81 -15.83
N ASP A 247 -11.57 30.32 -15.01
CA ASP A 247 -11.31 29.87 -13.64
C ASP A 247 -10.17 28.85 -13.65
N VAL A 248 -9.07 29.16 -12.96
CA VAL A 248 -7.89 28.30 -12.85
C VAL A 248 -8.28 26.90 -12.36
N GLY A 249 -9.30 26.79 -11.49
CA GLY A 249 -9.83 25.51 -11.05
C GLY A 249 -10.38 24.67 -12.21
N ALA A 250 -11.23 25.25 -13.05
CA ALA A 250 -11.78 24.59 -14.23
C ALA A 250 -10.69 24.13 -15.21
N VAL A 251 -9.62 24.91 -15.36
CA VAL A 251 -8.47 24.53 -16.19
C VAL A 251 -7.72 23.33 -15.58
N ARG A 252 -7.54 23.30 -14.25
CA ARG A 252 -6.89 22.17 -13.57
C ARG A 252 -7.70 20.88 -13.70
N ASP A 253 -9.02 20.95 -13.63
CA ASP A 253 -9.89 19.78 -13.82
C ASP A 253 -9.73 19.12 -15.19
N VAL A 254 -9.51 19.92 -16.25
CA VAL A 254 -9.22 19.40 -17.60
C VAL A 254 -7.91 18.60 -17.59
N TYR A 255 -6.87 19.11 -16.93
CA TYR A 255 -5.59 18.38 -16.79
C TYR A 255 -5.74 17.10 -15.97
N TYR A 256 -6.55 17.11 -14.91
CA TYR A 256 -6.79 15.91 -14.10
C TYR A 256 -7.43 14.80 -14.93
N LYS A 257 -8.47 15.13 -15.72
CA LYS A 257 -9.14 14.17 -16.63
C LYS A 257 -8.21 13.65 -17.70
N MET A 258 -7.39 14.52 -18.29
CA MET A 258 -6.41 14.15 -19.29
C MET A 258 -5.40 13.14 -18.73
N VAL A 259 -4.75 13.45 -17.61
CA VAL A 259 -3.75 12.53 -17.03
C VAL A 259 -4.41 11.24 -16.56
N GLN A 260 -5.62 11.30 -15.98
CA GLN A 260 -6.36 10.10 -15.62
C GLN A 260 -6.59 9.18 -16.83
N SER A 261 -6.83 9.73 -18.02
CA SER A 261 -7.04 8.93 -19.24
C SER A 261 -5.81 8.13 -19.70
N TRP A 262 -4.59 8.56 -19.34
CA TRP A 262 -3.35 7.84 -19.68
C TRP A 262 -3.22 6.52 -18.92
N TYR A 263 -3.74 6.46 -17.69
CA TYR A 263 -3.51 5.36 -16.77
C TYR A 263 -4.74 4.47 -16.50
N VAL A 264 -5.90 4.80 -17.08
CA VAL A 264 -7.17 4.11 -16.77
C VAL A 264 -7.72 3.34 -17.98
N SER A 265 -7.73 2.00 -17.89
CA SER A 265 -8.77 1.17 -18.50
C SER A 265 -9.86 0.92 -17.44
N SER A 266 -11.13 1.02 -17.83
CA SER A 266 -12.31 0.95 -16.94
C SER A 266 -12.35 -0.32 -16.06
N GLU A 267 -12.98 -0.19 -14.87
CA GLU A 267 -13.53 -1.26 -13.98
C GLU A 267 -12.85 -1.59 -12.62
N PHE A 268 -11.87 -0.83 -12.13
CA PHE A 268 -11.18 -1.21 -10.87
C PHE A 268 -11.78 -0.66 -9.55
N GLU A 269 -12.74 0.28 -9.61
CA GLU A 269 -12.90 1.29 -8.54
C GLU A 269 -13.63 0.84 -7.26
N GLU A 270 -14.65 0.00 -7.34
CA GLU A 270 -15.60 -0.13 -6.22
C GLU A 270 -15.50 -1.46 -5.44
N TYR A 271 -15.25 -2.58 -6.13
CA TYR A 271 -15.19 -3.90 -5.50
C TYR A 271 -13.93 -4.07 -4.64
N THR A 272 -12.76 -3.78 -5.18
CA THR A 272 -11.46 -3.91 -4.49
C THR A 272 -11.41 -3.01 -3.26
N THR A 273 -11.77 -1.73 -3.41
CA THR A 273 -11.82 -0.77 -2.30
C THR A 273 -12.78 -1.22 -1.19
N ASN A 274 -13.97 -1.72 -1.54
CA ASN A 274 -14.95 -2.18 -0.56
C ASN A 274 -14.50 -3.46 0.16
N THR A 275 -13.96 -4.46 -0.54
CA THR A 275 -13.57 -5.74 0.06
C THR A 275 -12.42 -5.59 1.05
N TYR A 276 -11.35 -4.89 0.67
CA TYR A 276 -10.18 -4.73 1.53
C TYR A 276 -10.45 -3.81 2.73
N SER A 277 -11.18 -2.71 2.53
CA SER A 277 -11.41 -1.74 3.60
C SER A 277 -12.57 -2.13 4.54
N LYS A 278 -13.68 -2.70 4.03
CA LYS A 278 -14.81 -3.07 4.89
C LYS A 278 -14.52 -4.30 5.74
N GLY A 279 -13.86 -5.32 5.19
CA GLY A 279 -13.53 -6.54 5.95
C GLY A 279 -12.63 -6.25 7.16
N ALA A 280 -11.59 -5.44 6.96
CA ALA A 280 -10.68 -5.07 8.04
C ALA A 280 -11.33 -4.11 9.05
N SER A 281 -12.03 -3.07 8.58
CA SER A 281 -12.62 -2.05 9.47
C SER A 281 -13.83 -2.56 10.26
N ALA A 282 -14.56 -3.55 9.76
CA ALA A 282 -15.74 -4.11 10.42
C ALA A 282 -15.43 -5.27 11.38
N TRP A 283 -14.21 -5.83 11.34
CA TRP A 283 -13.82 -6.90 12.25
C TRP A 283 -13.63 -6.35 13.66
N LYS A 284 -14.32 -6.95 14.63
CA LYS A 284 -14.24 -6.63 16.07
C LYS A 284 -13.43 -7.69 16.81
N ASN A 285 -12.62 -7.25 17.77
CA ASN A 285 -12.00 -8.16 18.72
C ASN A 285 -13.04 -8.71 19.71
N TRP A 286 -12.65 -9.67 20.54
CA TRP A 286 -13.58 -10.35 21.43
C TRP A 286 -14.18 -9.46 22.51
N ALA A 287 -13.40 -8.55 23.10
CA ALA A 287 -13.91 -7.60 24.07
C ALA A 287 -14.94 -6.65 23.42
N GLU A 288 -14.64 -6.12 22.24
CA GLU A 288 -15.55 -5.25 21.47
C GLU A 288 -16.87 -5.97 21.09
N LYS A 289 -16.80 -7.26 20.77
CA LYS A 289 -18.01 -8.08 20.51
C LYS A 289 -18.87 -8.20 21.76
N ILE A 290 -18.25 -8.44 22.92
CA ILE A 290 -18.96 -8.54 24.21
C ILE A 290 -19.57 -7.19 24.58
N GLU A 291 -18.79 -6.10 24.55
CA GLU A 291 -19.24 -4.75 24.89
C GLU A 291 -20.35 -4.24 23.97
N SER A 292 -20.35 -4.64 22.70
CA SER A 292 -21.40 -4.29 21.74
C SER A 292 -22.65 -5.18 21.81
N GLY A 293 -22.72 -6.10 22.77
CA GLY A 293 -23.86 -7.00 22.97
C GLY A 293 -23.95 -8.13 21.94
N GLU A 294 -22.94 -8.30 21.07
CA GLU A 294 -22.88 -9.42 20.13
C GLU A 294 -22.65 -10.77 20.84
N MET A 295 -22.15 -10.71 22.08
CA MET A 295 -21.82 -11.87 22.89
C MET A 295 -22.40 -11.69 24.31
N GLU A 296 -23.73 -11.79 24.44
CA GLU A 296 -24.41 -11.83 25.74
C GLU A 296 -25.16 -13.16 25.95
N GLY A 297 -24.78 -13.89 26.99
CA GLY A 297 -25.45 -15.12 27.40
C GLY A 297 -25.18 -16.34 26.49
N LYS A 298 -25.76 -17.48 26.88
CA LYS A 298 -25.53 -18.77 26.20
C LYS A 298 -26.01 -18.77 24.75
N ASP A 299 -27.11 -18.08 24.47
CA ASP A 299 -27.73 -18.07 23.14
C ASP A 299 -26.90 -17.28 22.12
N ALA A 300 -26.24 -16.19 22.54
CA ALA A 300 -25.29 -15.46 21.68
C ALA A 300 -24.05 -16.30 21.36
N ILE A 301 -23.55 -17.08 22.32
CA ILE A 301 -22.43 -18.02 22.09
C ILE A 301 -22.83 -19.09 21.07
N VAL A 302 -24.04 -19.65 21.19
CA VAL A 302 -24.56 -20.63 20.23
C VAL A 302 -24.68 -19.99 18.85
N ALA A 303 -25.32 -18.82 18.72
CA ALA A 303 -25.47 -18.11 17.46
C ALA A 303 -24.11 -17.76 16.82
N PHE A 304 -23.11 -17.43 17.64
CA PHE A 304 -21.74 -17.18 17.18
C PHE A 304 -21.11 -18.44 16.57
N TYR A 305 -21.20 -19.60 17.24
CA TYR A 305 -20.69 -20.85 16.70
C TYR A 305 -21.50 -21.33 15.49
N GLU A 306 -22.81 -21.10 15.45
CA GLU A 306 -23.64 -21.38 14.28
C GLU A 306 -23.24 -20.53 13.08
N LYS A 307 -22.95 -19.24 13.29
CA LYS A 307 -22.43 -18.35 12.26
C LYS A 307 -21.05 -18.80 11.77
N GLN A 308 -20.11 -19.08 12.68
CA GLN A 308 -18.80 -19.62 12.30
C GLN A 308 -18.92 -20.95 11.55
N LEU A 309 -19.84 -21.82 11.98
CA LEU A 309 -20.10 -23.08 11.29
C LEU A 309 -20.66 -22.84 9.89
N ALA A 310 -21.53 -21.84 9.70
CA ALA A 310 -22.05 -21.48 8.39
C ALA A 310 -20.94 -20.91 7.47
N GLU A 311 -20.10 -20.02 7.99
CA GLU A 311 -18.94 -19.46 7.27
C GLU A 311 -17.93 -20.57 6.90
N ALA A 312 -17.59 -21.43 7.87
CA ALA A 312 -16.72 -22.58 7.64
C ALA A 312 -17.31 -23.56 6.62
N LYS A 313 -18.63 -23.77 6.61
CA LYS A 313 -19.29 -24.60 5.59
C LYS A 313 -19.15 -24.00 4.19
N LEU A 314 -19.26 -22.69 4.04
CA LEU A 314 -19.03 -22.01 2.76
C LEU A 314 -17.57 -22.15 2.32
N GLU A 315 -16.62 -22.01 3.25
CA GLU A 315 -15.21 -22.21 2.98
C GLU A 315 -14.90 -23.67 2.60
N VAL A 316 -15.49 -24.64 3.30
CA VAL A 316 -15.40 -26.07 2.96
C VAL A 316 -15.96 -26.33 1.56
N MET A 317 -17.13 -25.78 1.22
CA MET A 317 -17.67 -25.93 -0.13
C MET A 317 -16.74 -25.34 -1.20
N ALA A 318 -16.13 -24.18 -0.94
CA ALA A 318 -15.16 -23.58 -1.85
C ALA A 318 -13.88 -24.43 -1.98
N LEU A 319 -13.40 -25.02 -0.88
CA LEU A 319 -12.28 -25.95 -0.88
C LEU A 319 -12.63 -27.24 -1.62
N GLU A 320 -13.81 -27.80 -1.42
CA GLU A 320 -14.29 -28.99 -2.14
C GLU A 320 -14.34 -28.74 -3.65
N GLN A 321 -14.87 -27.59 -4.09
CA GLN A 321 -14.85 -27.20 -5.50
C GLN A 321 -13.42 -27.10 -6.05
N ARG A 322 -12.49 -26.50 -5.29
CA ARG A 322 -11.08 -26.43 -5.69
C ARG A 322 -10.43 -27.80 -5.76
N ILE A 323 -10.68 -28.67 -4.78
CA ILE A 323 -10.18 -30.05 -4.77
C ILE A 323 -10.68 -30.80 -5.99
N GLU A 324 -11.95 -30.69 -6.32
CA GLU A 324 -12.54 -31.36 -7.47
C GLU A 324 -11.95 -30.83 -8.79
N ALA A 325 -11.77 -29.53 -8.91
CA ALA A 325 -11.10 -28.92 -10.05
C ALA A 325 -9.65 -29.38 -10.21
N ILE A 326 -8.90 -29.48 -9.11
CA ILE A 326 -7.52 -30.01 -9.10
C ILE A 326 -7.52 -31.47 -9.54
N LYS A 327 -8.43 -32.30 -9.02
CA LYS A 327 -8.52 -33.72 -9.40
C LYS A 327 -8.86 -33.93 -10.87
N ASN A 328 -9.63 -33.01 -11.45
CA ASN A 328 -10.07 -33.06 -12.84
C ASN A 328 -9.14 -32.31 -13.81
N ASP A 329 -7.98 -31.85 -13.33
CA ASP A 329 -7.00 -31.03 -14.07
C ASP A 329 -7.67 -29.86 -14.81
N GLU A 330 -8.67 -29.22 -14.18
CA GLU A 330 -9.41 -28.12 -14.80
C GLU A 330 -8.56 -26.84 -14.84
N PRO A 331 -7.99 -26.45 -16.00
CA PRO A 331 -7.01 -25.36 -16.09
C PRO A 331 -7.66 -24.00 -15.83
N ALA A 332 -9.00 -23.94 -15.92
CA ALA A 332 -9.83 -22.78 -15.68
C ALA A 332 -10.04 -22.44 -14.21
N ILE A 333 -9.63 -23.32 -13.28
CA ILE A 333 -9.78 -23.12 -11.84
C ILE A 333 -8.44 -23.27 -11.13
N PHE A 334 -7.62 -24.24 -11.56
CA PHE A 334 -6.27 -24.42 -11.06
C PHE A 334 -5.27 -24.39 -12.22
N PRO A 335 -4.51 -23.29 -12.38
CA PRO A 335 -3.86 -22.99 -13.65
C PRO A 335 -2.49 -23.67 -13.79
N VAL A 336 -2.02 -24.42 -12.78
CA VAL A 336 -0.69 -25.08 -12.79
C VAL A 336 -0.81 -26.60 -12.70
N THR A 337 0.10 -27.30 -13.36
CA THR A 337 0.21 -28.76 -13.37
C THR A 337 0.93 -29.29 -12.14
N ALA A 338 0.85 -30.61 -11.91
CA ALA A 338 1.59 -31.26 -10.82
C ALA A 338 3.11 -31.13 -10.96
N GLU A 339 3.65 -31.20 -12.18
CA GLU A 339 5.09 -31.02 -12.45
C GLU A 339 5.55 -29.60 -12.13
N GLU A 340 4.75 -28.58 -12.49
CA GLU A 340 5.04 -27.19 -12.12
C GLU A 340 4.96 -26.95 -10.60
N ILE A 341 4.09 -27.66 -9.88
CA ILE A 341 4.06 -27.62 -8.41
C ILE A 341 5.34 -28.23 -7.82
N GLU A 342 5.81 -29.36 -8.36
CA GLU A 342 7.08 -29.97 -7.94
C GLU A 342 8.25 -29.00 -8.18
N ASP A 343 8.31 -28.36 -9.34
CA ASP A 343 9.32 -27.34 -9.65
C ASP A 343 9.24 -26.14 -8.68
N ILE A 344 8.04 -25.65 -8.35
CA ILE A 344 7.88 -24.56 -7.39
C ILE A 344 8.35 -25.00 -5.99
N ASN A 345 8.05 -26.23 -5.58
CA ASN A 345 8.46 -26.78 -4.29
C ASN A 345 9.97 -26.93 -4.19
N ASP A 346 10.62 -27.48 -5.23
CA ASP A 346 12.07 -27.61 -5.30
C ASP A 346 12.73 -26.23 -5.27
N ALA A 347 12.19 -25.28 -6.04
CA ALA A 347 12.64 -23.88 -6.01
C ALA A 347 12.45 -23.24 -4.63
N TYR A 348 11.39 -23.56 -3.89
CA TYR A 348 11.19 -23.09 -2.52
C TYR A 348 12.26 -23.65 -1.58
N VAL A 349 12.57 -24.95 -1.67
CA VAL A 349 13.60 -25.60 -0.86
C VAL A 349 14.97 -24.97 -1.12
N GLU A 350 15.33 -24.73 -2.38
CA GLU A 350 16.56 -24.03 -2.75
C GLU A 350 16.57 -22.58 -2.24
N TYR A 351 15.48 -21.84 -2.46
CA TYR A 351 15.31 -20.47 -1.96
C TYR A 351 15.47 -20.39 -0.44
N PHE A 352 14.83 -21.31 0.28
CA PHE A 352 14.87 -21.37 1.74
C PHE A 352 16.29 -21.64 2.24
N HIS A 353 17.00 -22.60 1.65
CA HIS A 353 18.39 -22.91 1.99
C HIS A 353 19.34 -21.72 1.73
N ASP A 354 19.18 -20.99 0.63
CA ASP A 354 20.00 -19.79 0.34
C ASP A 354 19.78 -18.67 1.37
N LYS A 355 18.54 -18.50 1.84
CA LYS A 355 18.18 -17.45 2.81
C LYS A 355 18.59 -17.78 4.24
N TYR A 356 18.53 -19.05 4.66
CA TYR A 356 18.84 -19.48 6.03
C TYR A 356 20.27 -19.07 6.47
N GLY A 357 21.22 -19.02 5.54
CA GLY A 357 22.61 -18.59 5.81
C GLY A 357 22.86 -17.07 5.78
N LYS A 358 21.90 -16.25 5.32
CA LYS A 358 22.11 -14.81 5.03
C LYS A 358 21.31 -13.85 5.93
N GLN A 359 20.49 -14.35 6.86
CA GLN A 359 19.51 -13.57 7.63
C GLN A 359 20.02 -12.97 8.97
N ALA A 360 21.32 -12.75 9.14
CA ALA A 360 21.91 -12.40 10.44
C ALA A 360 21.33 -11.12 11.11
N SER A 361 20.88 -10.12 10.35
CA SER A 361 20.33 -8.88 10.92
C SER A 361 18.88 -9.04 11.38
N TYR A 362 17.99 -9.57 10.54
CA TYR A 362 16.58 -9.76 10.88
C TYR A 362 16.36 -10.81 11.96
N GLN A 363 17.17 -11.88 11.93
CA GLN A 363 17.18 -12.88 12.99
C GLN A 363 17.51 -12.24 14.35
N ARG A 364 18.45 -11.30 14.40
CA ARG A 364 18.79 -10.60 15.64
C ARG A 364 17.62 -9.77 16.17
N TYR A 365 16.87 -9.05 15.33
CA TYR A 365 15.71 -8.29 15.81
C TYR A 365 14.61 -9.21 16.34
N ALA A 366 14.33 -10.31 15.64
CA ALA A 366 13.37 -11.31 16.09
C ALA A 366 13.81 -11.99 17.40
N ASP A 367 15.09 -12.35 17.51
CA ASP A 367 15.69 -12.94 18.71
C ASP A 367 15.60 -12.00 19.92
N VAL A 368 15.95 -10.72 19.75
CA VAL A 368 15.80 -9.70 20.80
C VAL A 368 14.34 -9.52 21.20
N TYR A 369 13.43 -9.38 20.23
CA TYR A 369 12.01 -9.17 20.50
C TYR A 369 11.39 -10.35 21.26
N VAL A 370 11.57 -11.57 20.74
CA VAL A 370 11.06 -12.80 21.37
C VAL A 370 11.73 -13.04 22.72
N GLY A 371 13.05 -12.81 22.82
CA GLY A 371 13.79 -12.94 24.07
C GLY A 371 13.29 -11.99 25.16
N GLN A 372 12.98 -10.72 24.81
CA GLN A 372 12.40 -9.75 25.74
C GLN A 372 11.01 -10.18 26.23
N MET A 373 10.13 -10.63 25.32
CA MET A 373 8.81 -11.14 25.68
C MET A 373 8.90 -12.36 26.61
N LEU A 374 9.74 -13.33 26.26
CA LEU A 374 9.93 -14.54 27.07
C LEU A 374 10.55 -14.22 28.42
N TRP A 375 11.52 -13.31 28.48
CA TRP A 375 12.16 -12.93 29.74
C TRP A 375 11.18 -12.22 30.69
N ALA A 376 10.38 -11.30 30.19
CA ALA A 376 9.33 -10.62 30.96
C ALA A 376 8.36 -11.64 31.58
N PHE A 377 7.96 -12.66 30.81
CA PHE A 377 7.14 -13.75 31.32
C PHE A 377 7.88 -14.61 32.37
N LEU A 378 9.10 -15.06 32.07
CA LEU A 378 9.83 -16.02 32.90
C LEU A 378 10.29 -15.44 34.24
N THR A 379 10.43 -14.12 34.32
CA THR A 379 10.93 -13.46 35.54
C THR A 379 9.85 -12.89 36.43
N GLN A 380 8.62 -12.69 35.95
CA GLN A 380 7.53 -12.08 36.70
C GLN A 380 8.02 -10.90 37.57
N ASP A 381 8.67 -9.90 36.96
CA ASP A 381 9.01 -8.67 37.69
C ASP A 381 7.69 -7.92 37.96
N SER A 382 7.13 -8.12 39.16
CA SER A 382 6.02 -7.35 39.74
C SER A 382 6.43 -5.94 40.14
#